data_AF-A0A8R7NVH0-F1
#
_entry.id   AF-A0A8R7NVH0-F1
#
_cell.length_a   1.000
_cell.length_b   1.000
_cell.length_c   1.000
_cell.angle_alpha   90.00
_cell.angle_beta   90.00
_cell.angle_gamma   90.00
#
_symmetry.space_group_name_H-M   'P 1'
#
loop_
_entity.id
_entity.type
_entity.pdbx_description
1 polymer ?
#
loop_
_entity_poly.entity_id
_entity_poly.type
_entity_poly.pdbx_seq_one_letter_code
_entity_poly.pdbx_strand_id
1 'polypeptide(L)' 'QSLSITLVRDVNGKTFVKALDDVIARPIQKPTAEEESSFLTFRNNFLGCNLKQGTSIYLPWLESSKMLVS' A
#
# COMPACT_ATOMS: atom_id res chain seq x y z
N GLN A 1 5.92 -3.14 15.23
CA GLN A 1 5.77 -1.78 14.66
C GLN A 1 4.60 -1.82 13.69
N SER A 2 3.92 -0.70 13.42
CA SER A 2 2.77 -0.66 12.49
C SER A 2 2.68 0.69 11.79
N LEU A 3 2.17 0.66 10.57
CA LEU A 3 1.87 1.85 9.76
C LEU A 3 0.35 1.98 9.71
N SER A 4 -0.15 3.17 10.03
CA SER A 4 -1.56 3.50 9.90
C SER A 4 -1.71 4.67 8.95
N ILE A 5 -2.60 4.52 7.97
CA ILE A 5 -2.92 5.54 6.99
C ILE A 5 -4.39 5.90 7.18
N THR A 6 -4.65 7.16 7.56
CA THR A 6 -6.01 7.67 7.70
C THR A 6 -6.37 8.54 6.51
N LEU A 7 -7.49 8.23 5.86
CA LEU A 7 -7.96 8.99 4.72
C LEU A 7 -8.72 10.23 5.17
N VAL A 8 -8.19 11.39 4.80
CA VAL A 8 -8.81 12.70 5.10
C VAL A 8 -9.86 13.11 4.07
N ARG A 9 -10.04 12.33 3.00
CA ARG A 9 -11.04 12.53 1.95
C ARG A 9 -11.37 11.21 1.26
N ASP A 10 -12.45 11.18 0.50
CA ASP A 10 -12.77 10.07 -0.39
C ASP A 10 -11.68 9.90 -1.46
N VAL A 11 -11.18 8.67 -1.63
CA VAL A 11 -10.15 8.32 -2.61
C VAL A 11 -10.49 6.96 -3.20
N ASN A 12 -10.57 6.87 -4.53
CA ASN A 12 -10.72 5.57 -5.19
C ASN A 12 -9.40 4.79 -5.15
N GLY A 13 -9.48 3.46 -5.22
CA GLY A 13 -8.33 2.55 -5.18
C GLY A 13 -7.22 2.90 -6.17
N LYS A 14 -7.57 3.27 -7.40
CA LYS A 14 -6.58 3.67 -8.43
C LYS A 14 -5.76 4.90 -8.02
N THR A 15 -6.42 5.93 -7.51
CA THR A 15 -5.76 7.14 -7.02
C THR A 15 -4.89 6.85 -5.81
N PHE A 16 -5.36 6.01 -4.89
CA PHE A 16 -4.60 5.60 -3.72
C PHE A 16 -3.33 4.83 -4.12
N VAL A 17 -3.46 3.81 -4.97
CA VAL A 17 -2.34 3.02 -5.48
C VAL A 17 -1.32 3.90 -6.21
N LYS A 18 -1.77 4.82 -7.07
CA LYS A 18 -0.86 5.75 -7.77
C LYS A 18 -0.05 6.62 -6.81
N ALA A 19 -0.71 7.18 -5.79
CA ALA A 19 -0.02 8.02 -4.80
C ALA A 19 1.03 7.20 -4.01
N LEU A 20 0.74 5.93 -3.75
CA LEU A 20 1.67 5.04 -3.08
C LEU A 20 2.85 4.67 -3.97
N ASP A 21 2.60 4.40 -5.26
CA ASP A 21 3.64 4.13 -6.24
C ASP A 21 4.64 5.27 -6.34
N ASP A 22 4.19 6.51 -6.35
CA ASP A 22 5.07 7.69 -6.38
C ASP A 22 5.98 7.77 -5.14
N VAL A 23 5.53 7.26 -4.00
CA VAL A 23 6.29 7.24 -2.74
C VAL A 23 7.26 6.06 -2.68
N ILE A 24 6.88 4.87 -3.15
CA ILE A 24 7.69 3.64 -3.04
C ILE A 24 8.59 3.38 -4.27
N ALA A 25 8.29 3.96 -5.43
CA ALA A 25 9.19 3.89 -6.59
C ALA A 25 10.51 4.66 -6.35
N ARG A 26 10.50 5.65 -5.45
CA ARG A 26 11.70 6.46 -5.14
C ARG A 26 12.82 5.66 -4.49
N PRO A 27 12.57 4.77 -3.50
CA PRO A 27 13.64 4.00 -2.88
C PRO A 27 14.15 2.80 -3.69
N ILE A 28 13.34 2.22 -4.58
CA ILE A 28 13.62 0.90 -5.18
C ILE A 28 14.00 1.05 -6.65
N GLN A 29 15.23 1.48 -6.91
CA GLN A 29 15.71 1.73 -8.28
C GLN A 29 15.83 0.46 -9.14
N LYS A 30 15.93 -0.73 -8.53
CA LYS A 30 15.92 -2.04 -9.19
C LYS A 30 15.26 -3.08 -8.29
N PRO A 31 13.93 -3.25 -8.36
CA PRO A 31 13.25 -4.27 -7.58
C PRO A 31 13.70 -5.67 -8.03
N THR A 32 13.87 -6.56 -7.05
CA THR A 32 13.95 -8.00 -7.27
C THR A 32 12.59 -8.55 -7.70
N ALA A 33 12.56 -9.76 -8.26
CA ALA A 33 11.30 -10.41 -8.67
C ALA A 33 10.33 -10.61 -7.49
N GLU A 34 10.87 -10.87 -6.29
CA GLU A 34 10.08 -11.00 -5.07
C GLU A 34 9.47 -9.66 -4.62
N GLU A 35 10.24 -8.57 -4.68
CA GLU A 35 9.73 -7.24 -4.41
C GLU A 35 8.64 -6.87 -5.42
N GLU A 36 8.87 -7.10 -6.72
CA GLU A 36 7.89 -6.80 -7.76
C GLU A 36 6.58 -7.58 -7.57
N SER A 37 6.66 -8.88 -7.26
CA SER A 37 5.49 -9.71 -6.94
C SER A 37 4.75 -9.22 -5.68
N SER A 38 5.50 -8.85 -4.64
CA SER A 38 4.95 -8.30 -3.40
C SER A 38 4.25 -6.96 -3.64
N PHE A 39 4.83 -6.08 -4.48
CA PHE A 39 4.22 -4.83 -4.89
C PHE A 39 2.95 -5.04 -5.69
N LEU A 40 2.96 -5.94 -6.67
CA LEU A 40 1.77 -6.28 -7.44
C LEU A 40 0.64 -6.77 -6.53
N THR A 41 0.95 -7.64 -5.58
CA THR A 41 -0.02 -8.15 -4.60
C THR A 41 -0.59 -7.02 -3.74
N PHE A 42 0.29 -6.15 -3.23
CA PHE A 42 -0.10 -4.98 -2.46
C PHE A 42 -1.04 -4.07 -3.27
N ARG A 43 -0.68 -3.73 -4.51
CA ARG A 43 -1.50 -2.87 -5.40
C ARG A 43 -2.88 -3.48 -5.63
N ASN A 44 -2.92 -4.78 -5.94
CA ASN A 44 -4.16 -5.47 -6.27
C ASN A 44 -5.16 -5.46 -5.10
N ASN A 45 -4.70 -5.49 -3.86
CA ASN A 45 -5.57 -5.37 -2.69
C ASN A 45 -6.34 -4.05 -2.66
N PHE A 46 -5.77 -2.95 -3.16
CA PHE A 46 -6.40 -1.63 -3.09
C PHE A 46 -7.07 -1.17 -4.40
N LEU A 47 -6.74 -1.76 -5.56
CA LEU A 47 -7.27 -1.31 -6.87
C LEU A 47 -8.81 -1.33 -6.97
N GLY A 48 -9.46 -2.29 -6.31
CA GLY A 48 -10.92 -2.43 -6.27
C GLY A 48 -11.59 -1.76 -5.08
N CYS A 49 -10.83 -1.25 -4.11
CA CYS A 49 -11.38 -0.66 -2.91
C CYS A 49 -11.87 0.77 -3.16
N ASN A 50 -13.09 1.06 -2.75
CA ASN A 50 -13.60 2.42 -2.69
C ASN A 50 -13.36 2.97 -1.28
N LEU A 51 -12.30 3.76 -1.11
CA LEU A 51 -11.86 4.16 0.21
C LEU A 51 -12.49 5.49 0.61
N LYS A 52 -13.24 5.48 1.71
CA LYS A 52 -13.98 6.64 2.20
C LYS A 52 -13.16 7.49 3.15
N GLN A 53 -13.50 8.76 3.24
CA GLN A 53 -12.99 9.63 4.30
C GLN A 53 -13.23 8.98 5.67
N GLY A 54 -12.23 9.03 6.54
CA GLY A 54 -12.25 8.41 7.86
C GLY A 54 -11.85 6.93 7.87
N THR A 55 -11.77 6.26 6.71
CA THR A 55 -11.21 4.91 6.64
C THR A 55 -9.75 4.94 7.07
N SER A 56 -9.40 4.02 7.97
CA SER A 56 -8.03 3.81 8.42
C SER A 56 -7.53 2.47 7.90
N ILE A 57 -6.43 2.50 7.16
CA ILE A 57 -5.73 1.31 6.67
C ILE A 57 -4.65 0.99 7.69
N TYR A 58 -4.62 -0.24 8.18
CA TYR A 58 -3.67 -0.69 9.19
C TYR A 58 -2.76 -1.76 8.61
N LEU A 59 -1.46 -1.50 8.66
CA LEU A 59 -0.42 -2.36 8.07
C LEU A 59 0.57 -2.74 9.18
N PRO A 60 0.32 -3.86 9.90
CA PRO A 60 1.23 -4.33 10.93
C PRO A 60 2.39 -5.13 10.32
N TRP A 61 3.58 -4.94 10.88
CA TRP A 61 4.71 -5.84 10.63
C TRP A 61 4.60 -7.07 11.54
N LEU A 62 4.60 -8.26 10.94
CA LEU A 62 4.77 -9.52 11.65
C LEU A 62 6.23 -9.74 12.05
N GLU A 63 7.13 -9.39 11.14
CA GLU A 63 8.59 -9.44 11.27
C GLU A 63 9.19 -8.24 10.53
N SER A 64 10.47 -7.95 10.73
CA SER A 64 11.14 -6.79 10.11
C SER A 64 11.01 -6.72 8.58
N SER A 65 10.83 -7.86 7.91
CA SER A 65 10.66 -7.98 6.45
C SER A 65 9.26 -8.40 6.00
N LYS A 66 8.31 -8.63 6.93
CA LYS A 66 6.97 -9.16 6.60
C LYS A 66 5.88 -8.24 7.12
N MET A 67 5.08 -7.70 6.20
CA MET A 67 3.95 -6.83 6.49
C MET A 67 2.64 -7.52 6.08
N LEU A 68 1.61 -7.41 6.92
CA LEU A 68 0.26 -7.87 6.57
C LEU A 68 -0.51 -6.79 5.83
N VAL A 69 -1.24 -7.22 4.81
CA VAL A 69 -2.11 -6.38 3.99
C VAL A 69 -3.44 -7.12 3.88
N SER A 70 -4.51 -6.53 4.43
CA SER A 70 -5.87 -7.09 4.46
C SER A 70 -6.88 -6.10 3.93
#